data_AF-A0ABD5CNY9-F1
#
_entry.id   AF-A0ABD5CNY9-F1
#
_cell.length_a   1.000
_cell.length_b   1.000
_cell.length_c   1.000
_cell.angle_alpha   90.00
_cell.angle_beta   90.00
_cell.angle_gamma   90.00
#
_symmetry.space_group_name_H-M   'P 1'
#
loop_
_entity.id
_entity.type
_entity.pdbx_description
1 polymer ?
#
loop_
_entity_poly.entity_id
_entity_poly.type
_entity_poly.pdbx_seq_one_letter_code
_entity_poly.pdbx_strand_id
1 'polypeptide(L)'
;MHMLETNAAEREYFERQNKNGKAAWRRIVRVTTGDLPSWARVTTRTGDAVEPRSTDQVTTKQVTTGDEAIEPTPQKVESLREFLARRRAEQAASQAVHEVAGEADDDDALNTLADD
;
A
#
# COMPACT_ATOMS: atom_id res chain seq x y z
N MET A 1 -8.09 15.00 -28.18
CA MET A 1 -6.74 14.50 -27.85
C MET A 1 -6.67 14.41 -26.34
N HIS A 2 -6.27 13.26 -25.77
CA HIS A 2 -6.29 13.06 -24.32
C HIS A 2 -5.10 13.77 -23.65
N MET A 3 -5.26 14.29 -22.43
CA MET A 3 -4.19 15.05 -21.75
C MET A 3 -2.93 14.21 -21.45
N LEU A 4 -3.11 12.91 -21.24
CA LEU A 4 -2.03 11.95 -20.99
C LEU A 4 -1.43 11.34 -22.26
N GLU A 5 -1.80 11.83 -23.44
CA GLU A 5 -1.34 11.25 -24.72
C GLU A 5 0.19 11.32 -24.86
N THR A 6 0.79 12.42 -24.38
CA THR A 6 2.24 12.69 -24.48
C THR A 6 3.00 12.42 -23.18
N ASN A 7 2.33 11.99 -22.10
CA ASN A 7 2.97 11.75 -20.82
C ASN A 7 3.61 10.35 -20.78
N ALA A 8 4.92 10.30 -21.04
CA ALA A 8 5.69 9.06 -21.07
C ALA A 8 5.77 8.36 -19.69
N ALA A 9 5.85 9.13 -18.60
CA ALA A 9 5.95 8.57 -17.25
C ALA A 9 4.68 7.81 -16.84
N GLU A 10 3.51 8.38 -17.13
CA GLU A 10 2.22 7.72 -16.90
C GLU A 10 2.06 6.46 -17.76
N ARG A 11 2.51 6.53 -19.02
CA ARG A 11 2.49 5.39 -19.92
C ARG A 11 3.35 4.25 -19.38
N GLU A 12 4.58 4.54 -18.96
CA GLU A 12 5.49 3.54 -18.41
C GLU A 12 4.95 2.95 -17.09
N TYR A 13 4.40 3.79 -16.22
CA TYR A 13 3.72 3.35 -14.99
C TYR A 13 2.62 2.35 -15.31
N PHE A 14 1.74 2.69 -16.27
CA PHE A 14 0.64 1.83 -16.70
C PHE A 14 1.13 0.51 -17.30
N GLU A 15 2.16 0.55 -18.15
CA GLU A 15 2.69 -0.64 -18.83
C GLU A 15 3.25 -1.68 -17.84
N ARG A 16 3.90 -1.22 -16.76
CA ARG A 16 4.42 -2.07 -15.67
C ARG A 16 3.33 -2.73 -14.81
N GLN A 17 2.10 -2.21 -14.84
CA GLN A 17 1.03 -2.77 -14.02
C GLN A 17 0.58 -4.15 -14.53
N ASN A 18 0.16 -5.00 -13.59
CA ASN A 18 -0.53 -6.24 -13.91
C ASN A 18 -1.96 -5.98 -14.45
N LYS A 19 -2.68 -7.03 -14.86
CA LYS A 19 -4.04 -6.92 -15.44
C LYS A 19 -5.00 -6.11 -14.55
N ASN A 20 -4.94 -6.30 -13.23
CA ASN A 20 -5.81 -5.64 -12.27
C ASN A 20 -5.42 -4.17 -12.09
N GLY A 21 -4.11 -3.88 -11.97
CA GLY A 21 -3.60 -2.52 -11.90
C GLY A 21 -3.94 -1.70 -13.14
N LYS A 22 -3.79 -2.27 -14.35
CA LYS A 22 -4.22 -1.65 -15.61
C LYS A 22 -5.73 -1.36 -15.62
N ALA A 23 -6.54 -2.26 -15.06
CA ALA A 23 -8.00 -2.06 -14.98
C ALA A 23 -8.38 -0.97 -13.98
N ALA A 24 -7.74 -0.93 -12.81
CA ALA A 24 -7.96 0.11 -11.80
C ALA A 24 -7.53 1.48 -12.31
N TRP A 25 -6.34 1.58 -12.92
CA TRP A 25 -5.83 2.82 -13.51
C TRP A 25 -6.79 3.37 -14.57
N ARG A 26 -7.28 2.53 -15.49
CA ARG A 26 -8.28 2.95 -16.50
C ARG A 26 -9.56 3.49 -15.87
N ARG A 27 -10.03 2.91 -14.77
CA ARG A 27 -11.23 3.42 -14.08
C ARG A 27 -10.99 4.80 -13.50
N ILE A 28 -9.87 4.97 -12.79
CA ILE A 28 -9.51 6.25 -12.17
C ILE A 28 -9.35 7.34 -13.23
N VAL A 29 -8.59 7.07 -14.30
CA VAL A 29 -8.37 8.05 -15.38
C VAL A 29 -9.66 8.39 -16.09
N ARG A 30 -10.53 7.42 -16.38
CA ARG A 30 -11.83 7.70 -16.98
C ARG A 30 -12.74 8.53 -16.08
N VAL A 31 -12.76 8.29 -14.78
CA VAL A 31 -13.56 9.08 -13.82
C VAL A 31 -13.03 10.50 -13.70
N THR A 32 -11.71 10.68 -13.70
CA THR A 32 -11.08 12.00 -13.47
C THR A 32 -11.00 12.84 -14.73
N THR A 33 -10.86 12.23 -15.91
CA THR A 33 -10.60 12.95 -17.18
C THR A 33 -11.72 12.80 -18.21
N GLY A 34 -12.66 11.88 -17.98
CA GLY A 34 -13.76 11.59 -18.89
C GLY A 34 -13.44 10.61 -20.03
N ASP A 35 -12.17 10.39 -20.38
CA ASP A 35 -11.77 9.44 -21.44
C ASP A 35 -10.45 8.73 -21.10
N LEU A 36 -9.88 7.98 -22.04
CA LEU A 36 -8.60 7.29 -21.94
C LEU A 36 -7.67 7.69 -23.09
N PRO A 37 -6.36 7.79 -22.84
CA PRO A 37 -5.38 7.99 -23.89
C PRO A 37 -5.33 6.76 -24.81
N SER A 38 -4.89 6.95 -26.05
CA SER A 38 -4.97 5.90 -27.08
C SER A 38 -4.23 4.61 -26.66
N TRP A 39 -3.06 4.78 -26.04
CA TRP A 39 -2.20 3.68 -25.57
C TRP A 39 -2.80 2.87 -24.41
N ALA A 40 -3.81 3.39 -23.70
CA ALA A 40 -4.47 2.69 -22.59
C ALA A 40 -5.78 2.00 -23.02
N ARG A 41 -6.27 2.23 -24.24
CA ARG A 41 -7.54 1.66 -24.72
C ARG A 41 -7.40 0.16 -24.95
N VAL A 42 -8.41 -0.61 -24.55
CA VAL A 42 -8.47 -2.05 -24.81
C VAL A 42 -9.02 -2.26 -26.22
N THR A 43 -8.18 -2.69 -27.15
CA THR A 43 -8.55 -2.92 -28.56
C THR A 43 -9.31 -4.23 -28.80
N THR A 44 -9.35 -5.15 -27.82
CA THR A 44 -9.85 -6.51 -28.02
C THR A 44 -11.29 -6.78 -27.59
N ARG A 45 -12.14 -5.75 -27.42
CA ARG A 45 -13.57 -5.96 -27.19
C ARG A 45 -14.40 -5.62 -28.43
N THR A 46 -14.21 -6.39 -29.50
CA THR A 46 -15.27 -6.60 -30.49
C THR A 46 -16.32 -7.47 -29.82
N GLY A 47 -17.31 -6.85 -29.18
CA GLY A 47 -18.35 -7.57 -28.44
C GLY A 47 -18.98 -6.69 -27.37
N ASP A 48 -20.05 -6.03 -27.80
CA ASP A 48 -21.04 -5.29 -27.03
C ASP A 48 -20.58 -4.08 -26.23
N ALA A 49 -21.29 -2.98 -26.50
CA ALA A 49 -21.42 -1.84 -25.61
C ALA A 49 -21.79 -2.34 -24.22
N VAL A 50 -20.79 -2.50 -23.36
CA VAL A 50 -21.05 -2.73 -21.94
C VAL A 50 -21.48 -1.39 -21.38
N GLU A 51 -22.79 -1.26 -21.18
CA GLU A 51 -23.38 -0.25 -20.34
C GLU A 51 -22.54 -0.05 -19.08
N PRO A 52 -22.40 1.19 -18.56
CA PRO A 52 -21.71 1.41 -17.31
C PRO A 52 -22.36 0.54 -16.23
N ARG A 53 -21.66 -0.51 -15.80
CA ARG A 53 -22.11 -1.34 -14.68
C ARG A 53 -22.31 -0.41 -13.50
N SER A 54 -23.56 -0.33 -13.05
CA SER A 54 -23.96 0.41 -11.86
C SER A 54 -22.96 0.17 -10.73
N THR A 55 -22.43 1.26 -10.18
CA THR A 55 -21.51 1.27 -9.03
C THR A 55 -22.20 0.87 -7.73
N ASP A 56 -23.51 0.60 -7.73
CA ASP A 56 -24.25 0.19 -6.53
C ASP A 56 -24.05 -1.27 -6.12
N GLN A 57 -23.37 -2.10 -6.92
CA GLN A 57 -23.07 -3.46 -6.51
C GLN A 57 -21.75 -3.53 -5.73
N VAL A 58 -21.76 -3.00 -4.51
CA VAL A 58 -20.79 -3.39 -3.48
C VAL A 58 -21.17 -4.80 -3.01
N THR A 59 -20.48 -5.82 -3.51
CA THR A 59 -20.55 -7.15 -2.91
C THR A 59 -19.79 -7.13 -1.58
N THR A 60 -20.48 -6.81 -0.48
CA THR A 60 -19.96 -7.08 0.86
C THR A 60 -20.05 -8.58 1.11
N LYS A 61 -18.92 -9.28 1.12
CA LYS A 61 -18.88 -10.64 1.66
C LYS A 61 -19.00 -10.53 3.17
N GLN A 62 -20.13 -10.98 3.72
CA GLN A 62 -20.26 -11.17 5.16
C GLN A 62 -19.25 -12.25 5.58
N VAL A 63 -18.25 -11.86 6.37
CA VAL A 63 -17.37 -12.82 7.04
C VAL A 63 -18.14 -13.27 8.27
N THR A 64 -18.95 -14.32 8.12
CA THR A 64 -19.46 -15.06 9.26
C THR A 64 -18.30 -15.88 9.79
N THR A 65 -17.66 -15.41 10.86
CA THR A 65 -16.90 -16.30 11.74
C THR A 65 -17.90 -17.30 12.27
N GLY A 66 -17.96 -18.49 11.66
CA GLY A 66 -18.74 -19.58 12.22
C GLY A 66 -18.22 -19.84 13.63
N ASP A 67 -19.12 -20.18 14.55
CA ASP A 67 -18.82 -20.61 15.92
C ASP A 67 -18.13 -21.99 15.95
N GLU A 68 -17.31 -22.27 14.95
CA GLU A 68 -16.41 -23.41 14.95
C GLU A 68 -15.14 -22.92 15.62
N ALA A 69 -15.09 -23.10 16.95
CA ALA A 69 -13.89 -22.90 17.73
C ALA A 69 -12.81 -23.85 17.18
N ILE A 70 -12.01 -23.37 16.23
CA ILE A 70 -10.83 -24.10 15.76
C ILE A 70 -9.87 -24.10 16.94
N GLU A 71 -9.88 -25.19 17.70
CA GLU A 71 -8.92 -25.36 18.80
C GLU A 71 -7.50 -25.19 18.25
N PRO A 72 -6.71 -24.26 18.82
CA PRO A 72 -5.36 -24.04 18.33
C PRO A 72 -4.55 -25.31 18.58
N THR A 73 -4.08 -25.94 17.51
CA THR A 73 -3.22 -27.11 17.64
C THR A 73 -1.94 -26.72 18.39
N PRO A 74 -1.36 -27.60 19.23
CA PRO A 74 -0.13 -27.30 19.97
C PRO A 74 1.01 -26.81 19.07
N GLN A 75 1.07 -27.32 17.84
CA GLN A 75 2.05 -26.92 16.81
C GLN A 75 1.90 -25.46 16.36
N LYS A 76 0.66 -24.97 16.21
CA LYS A 76 0.40 -23.56 15.85
C LYS A 76 0.75 -22.63 17.00
N VAL A 77 0.51 -23.06 18.25
CA VAL A 77 0.87 -22.28 19.44
C VAL A 77 2.38 -22.15 19.58
N GLU A 78 3.13 -23.24 19.36
CA GLU A 78 4.59 -23.21 19.48
C GLU A 78 5.23 -22.38 18.35
N SER A 79 4.76 -22.53 17.12
CA SER A 79 5.21 -21.69 16.00
C SER A 79 4.94 -20.20 16.24
N LEU A 80 3.81 -19.85 16.84
CA LEU A 80 3.50 -18.47 17.20
C LEU A 80 4.41 -17.95 18.31
N ARG A 81 4.73 -18.77 19.31
CA ARG A 81 5.67 -18.40 20.39
C ARG A 81 7.06 -18.13 19.84
N GLU A 82 7.57 -18.99 18.97
CA GLU A 82 8.88 -18.83 18.34
C GLU A 82 8.93 -17.55 17.49
N PHE A 83 7.90 -17.31 16.69
CA PHE A 83 7.78 -16.08 15.88
C PHE A 83 7.78 -14.82 16.76
N LEU A 84 7.02 -14.82 17.86
CA LEU A 84 6.95 -13.68 18.77
C LEU A 84 8.27 -13.46 19.54
N ALA A 85 8.95 -14.54 19.92
CA ALA A 85 10.26 -14.46 20.57
C ALA A 85 11.31 -13.84 19.64
N ARG A 86 11.35 -14.29 18.37
CA ARG A 86 12.24 -13.73 17.34
C ARG A 86 11.96 -12.24 17.11
N ARG A 87 10.69 -11.87 16.97
CA ARG A 87 10.30 -10.47 16.74
C ARG A 87 10.68 -9.55 17.91
N ARG A 88 10.57 -10.02 19.15
CA ARG A 88 11.03 -9.25 20.33
C ARG A 88 12.54 -9.06 20.34
N ALA A 89 13.31 -10.10 20.00
CA ALA A 89 14.76 -10.00 19.92
C ALA A 89 15.21 -9.00 18.85
N GLU A 90 14.57 -9.01 17.67
CA GLU A 90 14.82 -8.05 16.59
C GLU A 90 14.49 -6.60 17.01
N GLN A 91 13.40 -6.39 17.76
CA GLN A 91 13.05 -5.07 18.31
C GLN A 91 14.04 -4.59 19.36
N ALA A 92 14.47 -5.46 20.28
CA ALA A 92 15.46 -5.11 21.30
C ALA A 92 16.82 -4.76 20.67
N ALA A 93 17.26 -5.51 19.66
CA ALA A 93 18.46 -5.20 18.90
C ALA A 93 18.35 -3.84 18.17
N SER A 94 17.18 -3.53 17.61
CA SER A 94 16.93 -2.23 16.95
C SER A 94 16.93 -1.07 17.95
N GLN A 95 16.45 -1.28 19.17
CA GLN A 95 16.45 -0.27 20.24
C GLN A 95 17.87 0.01 20.78
N ALA A 96 18.68 -1.04 20.98
CA ALA A 96 20.06 -0.89 21.47
C ALA A 96 20.97 -0.12 20.48
N VAL A 97 20.74 -0.25 19.17
CA VAL A 97 21.47 0.53 18.15
C VAL A 97 21.08 2.02 18.19
N HIS A 98 19.86 2.34 18.62
CA HIS A 98 19.41 3.73 18.72
C HIS A 98 19.97 4.44 19.97
N GLU A 99 20.16 3.72 21.08
CA GLU A 99 20.65 4.27 22.35
C GLU A 99 22.15 4.61 22.32
N VAL A 100 22.98 3.84 21.62
CA VAL A 100 24.44 4.10 21.49
C VAL A 100 24.76 5.34 20.62
N ALA A 101 23.83 5.78 19.78
CA ALA A 101 24.03 6.95 18.92
C ALA A 101 23.60 8.29 19.56
N GLY A 102 23.04 8.25 20.77
CA GLY A 102 22.47 9.42 21.46
C GLY A 102 23.32 10.04 22.57
N GLU A 103 24.55 9.57 22.80
CA GLU A 103 25.40 10.03 23.93
C GLU A 103 26.63 10.81 23.48
N ALA A 104 26.43 11.79 22.60
CA ALA A 104 27.37 12.89 22.41
C ALA A 104 26.62 14.13 21.92
N ASP A 105 26.94 15.27 22.51
CA ASP A 105 26.44 16.62 22.20
C ASP A 105 25.11 17.04 22.84
N ASP A 106 25.07 17.08 24.17
CA ASP A 106 24.22 18.03 24.91
C ASP A 106 25.00 18.65 26.09
N ASP A 107 26.20 19.18 25.82
CA ASP A 107 26.97 19.98 26.79
C ASP A 107 27.66 21.16 26.08
N ASP A 108 26.90 22.01 25.38
CA ASP A 108 27.34 23.41 25.17
C ASP A 108 26.16 24.36 24.99
N ALA A 109 25.34 24.46 26.04
CA ALA A 109 24.42 25.58 26.22
C ALA A 109 25.05 26.63 27.14
N LEU A 110 26.22 27.17 26.78
CA LEU A 110 26.73 28.41 27.37
C LEU A 110 25.97 29.61 26.81
N ASN A 111 24.76 29.80 27.33
CA ASN A 111 24.10 31.09 27.35
C ASN A 111 24.75 31.96 28.44
N THR A 112 25.72 32.80 28.07
CA THR A 112 26.02 34.03 28.82
C THR A 112 25.92 35.21 27.87
N LEU A 113 24.66 35.56 27.60
CA LEU A 113 24.25 36.88 27.16
C LEU A 113 24.80 37.94 28.12
N ALA A 114 25.30 39.02 27.51
CA ALA A 114 25.77 40.24 28.13
C ALA A 114 24.77 40.83 29.14
N ASP A 115 25.27 41.35 30.25
CA ASP A 115 24.64 42.46 30.98
C ASP A 115 25.72 43.25 31.78
N ASP A 116 25.68 44.57 31.56
CA ASP A 116 26.36 45.73 32.19
C ASP A 116 27.90 45.90 32.16
#